data_AF-A0A965KHZ8-F1
#
_entry.id   AF-A0A965KHZ8-F1
#
_cell.length_a   1.000
_cell.length_b   1.000
_cell.length_c   1.000
_cell.angle_alpha   90.00
_cell.angle_beta   90.00
_cell.angle_gamma   90.00
#
_symmetry.space_group_name_H-M   'P 1'
#
loop_
_entity.id
_entity.type
_entity.pdbx_description
1 polymer ?
#
loop_
_entity_poly.entity_id
_entity_poly.type
_entity_poly.pdbx_seq_one_letter_code
_entity_poly.pdbx_strand_id
1 'polypeptide(L)'
;MKRVWLVLALILGLQFTFLPAQASETKVIRLVTEPNRNFSGYFYSDDLATRLAPNGDLGKLVFNPDNRPRVWVVDAAFIDDVIAMKEKYKIGLVGGEKIDGVGSVVAANWLNQFSFISSSDQVVALPYGNPAYRLLKNYAPGELNFYYSNANQRLASFLARPVISDKSGRYSKGSLKGNDALRKDYAENRRALTTLDRVVDAPELTTLRLQIARLLNPNISKEFRDRLLKSADKEVTRSARKLRVISGRYRLTSAEVKLPITLVNNFSTPVKASLELIPRNSRVQIIGISDVIIEANSKIQLSLPANVITPGTVTVAARLTDAKGVPVTKYSQLNLNLSIVDSRVAWFTSSAAVLLFVAATLQTIRRVRRARK
;
A
#
# COMPACT_ATOMS: atom_id res chain seq x y z
N MET A 1 -61.17 -58.16 -29.13
CA MET A 1 -60.39 -57.01 -29.66
C MET A 1 -60.74 -55.64 -29.05
N LYS A 2 -61.88 -55.44 -28.35
CA LYS A 2 -62.28 -54.13 -27.79
C LYS A 2 -61.76 -53.79 -26.38
N ARG A 3 -61.15 -54.73 -25.65
CA ARG A 3 -60.64 -54.52 -24.28
C ARG A 3 -59.15 -54.16 -24.19
N VAL A 4 -58.39 -54.40 -25.25
CA VAL A 4 -56.94 -54.09 -25.31
C VAL A 4 -56.70 -52.60 -25.64
N TRP A 5 -57.63 -51.97 -26.37
CA TRP A 5 -57.54 -50.56 -26.74
C TRP A 5 -57.80 -49.58 -25.57
N LEU A 6 -58.49 -50.02 -24.52
CA LEU A 6 -58.74 -49.20 -23.32
C LEU A 6 -57.52 -49.11 -22.39
N VAL A 7 -56.66 -50.14 -22.38
CA VAL A 7 -55.43 -50.13 -21.57
C VAL A 7 -54.33 -49.30 -22.23
N LEU A 8 -54.25 -49.31 -23.57
CA LEU A 8 -53.31 -48.46 -24.30
C LEU A 8 -53.68 -46.97 -24.25
N ALA A 9 -54.97 -46.62 -24.18
CA ALA A 9 -55.41 -45.24 -23.98
C ALA A 9 -55.11 -44.71 -22.57
N LEU A 10 -55.12 -45.58 -21.56
CA LEU A 10 -54.83 -45.20 -20.16
C LEU A 10 -53.32 -45.00 -19.90
N ILE A 11 -52.46 -45.73 -20.61
CA ILE A 11 -50.99 -45.58 -20.51
C ILE A 11 -50.49 -44.36 -21.31
N LEU A 12 -51.19 -43.95 -22.37
CA LEU A 12 -50.87 -42.70 -23.10
C LEU A 12 -51.40 -41.42 -22.42
N GLY A 13 -52.37 -41.53 -21.50
CA GLY A 13 -52.95 -40.39 -20.78
C GLY A 13 -52.12 -39.87 -19.60
N LEU A 14 -51.04 -40.56 -19.22
CA LEU A 14 -50.12 -40.20 -18.13
C LEU A 14 -48.84 -39.51 -18.62
N GLN A 15 -48.82 -39.00 -19.86
CA GLN A 15 -47.89 -37.95 -20.28
C GLN A 15 -48.33 -36.64 -19.61
N PHE A 16 -48.18 -36.60 -18.28
CA PHE A 16 -48.28 -35.38 -17.49
C PHE A 16 -47.45 -34.32 -18.22
N THR A 17 -48.15 -33.27 -18.61
CA THR A 17 -47.59 -32.00 -19.03
C THR A 17 -46.68 -31.50 -17.91
N PHE A 18 -45.41 -31.89 -17.93
CA PHE A 18 -44.35 -31.11 -17.31
C PHE A 18 -44.23 -29.84 -18.15
N LEU A 19 -45.15 -28.90 -17.92
CA LEU A 19 -44.84 -27.50 -18.18
C LEU A 19 -43.53 -27.26 -17.43
N PRO A 20 -42.43 -26.86 -18.08
CA PRO A 20 -41.25 -26.44 -17.34
C PRO A 20 -41.76 -25.34 -16.42
N ALA A 21 -41.64 -25.55 -15.10
CA ALA A 21 -41.91 -24.50 -14.15
C ALA A 21 -41.14 -23.28 -14.65
N GLN A 22 -41.87 -22.21 -15.03
CA GLN A 22 -41.22 -20.99 -15.47
C GLN A 22 -40.25 -20.61 -14.36
N ALA A 23 -38.95 -20.74 -14.63
CA ALA A 23 -37.93 -20.39 -13.68
C ALA A 23 -38.14 -18.90 -13.40
N SER A 24 -38.63 -18.58 -12.20
CA SER A 24 -38.84 -17.20 -11.77
C SER A 24 -37.54 -16.44 -11.99
N GLU A 25 -37.61 -15.31 -12.71
CA GLU A 25 -36.45 -14.50 -13.02
C GLU A 25 -35.73 -14.13 -11.71
N THR A 26 -34.51 -14.64 -11.55
CA THR A 26 -33.77 -14.44 -10.31
C THR A 26 -33.40 -12.96 -10.17
N LYS A 27 -33.97 -12.31 -9.16
CA LYS A 27 -33.78 -10.87 -8.94
C LYS A 27 -32.36 -10.57 -8.46
N VAL A 28 -31.74 -9.53 -9.01
CA VAL A 28 -30.36 -9.14 -8.66
C VAL A 28 -30.38 -7.88 -7.80
N ILE A 29 -30.05 -8.03 -6.52
CA ILE A 29 -29.90 -6.90 -5.59
C ILE A 29 -28.43 -6.47 -5.58
N ARG A 30 -28.16 -5.19 -5.82
CA ARG A 30 -26.80 -4.66 -5.90
C ARG A 30 -26.47 -3.78 -4.71
N LEU A 31 -25.45 -4.17 -3.96
CA LEU A 31 -24.90 -3.42 -2.84
C LEU A 31 -23.56 -2.83 -3.27
N VAL A 32 -23.63 -1.72 -3.99
CA VAL A 32 -22.48 -1.03 -4.60
C VAL A 32 -22.69 0.47 -4.47
N THR A 33 -21.64 1.18 -4.05
CA THR A 33 -21.63 2.64 -3.95
C THR A 33 -20.36 3.20 -4.58
N GLU A 34 -20.37 4.51 -4.80
CA GLU A 34 -19.16 5.30 -4.93
C GLU A 34 -18.33 5.26 -3.63
N PRO A 35 -17.01 5.51 -3.69
CA PRO A 35 -16.16 5.57 -2.51
C PRO A 35 -16.66 6.62 -1.49
N ASN A 36 -16.92 6.22 -0.24
CA ASN A 36 -17.45 7.13 0.79
C ASN A 36 -16.36 7.74 1.66
N ARG A 37 -15.14 7.20 1.58
CA ARG A 37 -13.97 7.62 2.35
C ARG A 37 -12.77 7.92 1.47
N ASN A 38 -11.97 8.87 1.92
CA ASN A 38 -10.63 9.10 1.39
C ASN A 38 -9.64 8.01 1.86
N PHE A 39 -8.41 8.05 1.35
CA PHE A 39 -7.37 7.06 1.69
C PHE A 39 -6.84 7.21 3.11
N SER A 40 -7.00 8.38 3.73
CA SER A 40 -6.65 8.61 5.13
C SER A 40 -7.70 8.04 6.11
N GLY A 41 -8.81 7.49 5.62
CA GLY A 41 -9.87 6.88 6.43
C GLY A 41 -11.01 7.82 6.82
N TYR A 42 -10.99 9.09 6.39
CA TYR A 42 -12.07 10.04 6.68
C TYR A 42 -13.19 9.96 5.65
N PHE A 43 -14.43 10.03 6.12
CA PHE A 43 -15.62 10.10 5.26
C PHE A 43 -15.74 11.48 4.59
N TYR A 44 -16.34 11.52 3.41
CA TYR A 44 -16.59 12.77 2.70
C TYR A 44 -17.84 13.52 3.22
N SER A 45 -18.82 12.78 3.74
CA SER A 45 -20.07 13.30 4.31
C SER A 45 -20.75 12.20 5.14
N ASP A 46 -21.86 12.55 5.80
CA ASP A 46 -22.76 11.61 6.48
C ASP A 46 -23.92 11.10 5.61
N ASP A 47 -23.88 11.38 4.30
CA ASP A 47 -24.92 10.96 3.35
C ASP A 47 -25.13 9.44 3.37
N LEU A 48 -24.04 8.68 3.52
CA LEU A 48 -24.12 7.23 3.61
C LEU A 48 -24.98 6.77 4.81
N ALA A 49 -24.99 7.49 5.93
CA ALA A 49 -25.84 7.15 7.06
C ALA A 49 -27.33 7.25 6.69
N THR A 50 -27.72 8.32 5.99
CA THR A 50 -29.09 8.52 5.49
C THR A 50 -29.50 7.43 4.49
N ARG A 51 -28.57 7.02 3.62
CA ARG A 51 -28.79 5.97 2.61
C ARG A 51 -28.97 4.58 3.21
N LEU A 52 -28.24 4.28 4.29
CA LEU A 52 -28.33 3.01 5.03
C LEU A 52 -29.57 2.93 5.95
N ALA A 53 -30.18 4.05 6.32
CA ALA A 53 -31.38 4.07 7.14
C ALA A 53 -32.52 3.25 6.48
N PRO A 54 -33.46 2.66 7.24
CA PRO A 54 -34.48 1.75 6.68
C PRO A 54 -35.28 2.29 5.49
N ASN A 55 -35.48 3.61 5.43
CA ASN A 55 -36.16 4.32 4.35
C ASN A 55 -35.23 4.85 3.24
N GLY A 56 -33.91 4.80 3.44
CA GLY A 56 -32.89 5.14 2.47
C GLY A 56 -32.84 4.16 1.29
N ASP A 57 -32.15 4.55 0.22
CA ASP A 57 -32.03 3.74 -1.00
C ASP A 57 -31.34 2.39 -0.73
N LEU A 58 -30.24 2.39 0.04
CA LEU A 58 -29.51 1.17 0.39
C LEU A 58 -30.18 0.40 1.54
N GLY A 59 -30.89 1.10 2.43
CA GLY A 59 -31.66 0.47 3.50
C GLY A 59 -32.84 -0.33 2.95
N LYS A 60 -33.61 0.23 2.01
CA LYS A 60 -34.74 -0.47 1.38
C LYS A 60 -34.33 -1.82 0.78
N LEU A 61 -33.15 -1.90 0.16
CA LEU A 61 -32.62 -3.15 -0.43
C LEU A 61 -32.39 -4.26 0.59
N VAL A 62 -32.19 -3.93 1.87
CA VAL A 62 -31.78 -4.86 2.94
C VAL A 62 -32.89 -5.09 3.97
N PHE A 63 -33.63 -4.05 4.33
CA PHE A 63 -34.76 -4.14 5.26
C PHE A 63 -36.02 -4.64 4.57
N ASN A 64 -36.27 -4.23 3.32
CA ASN A 64 -37.44 -4.63 2.52
C ASN A 64 -37.03 -5.17 1.15
N PRO A 65 -36.21 -6.24 1.09
CA PRO A 65 -35.69 -6.76 -0.16
C PRO A 65 -36.78 -7.36 -1.05
N ASP A 66 -36.48 -7.40 -2.34
CA ASP A 66 -37.25 -8.16 -3.33
C ASP A 66 -37.49 -9.64 -2.92
N ASN A 67 -38.63 -10.20 -3.32
CA ASN A 67 -38.96 -11.61 -3.07
C ASN A 67 -37.93 -12.59 -3.66
N ARG A 68 -37.79 -13.76 -3.02
CA ARG A 68 -36.96 -14.86 -3.52
C ARG A 68 -37.58 -15.50 -4.79
N PRO A 69 -36.76 -16.08 -5.70
CA PRO A 69 -35.31 -16.22 -5.64
C PRO A 69 -34.56 -14.92 -5.97
N ARG A 70 -33.46 -14.66 -5.24
CA ARG A 70 -32.63 -13.46 -5.41
C ARG A 70 -31.14 -13.74 -5.23
N VAL A 71 -30.30 -12.92 -5.86
CA VAL A 71 -28.85 -12.95 -5.78
C VAL A 71 -28.35 -11.57 -5.33
N TRP A 72 -27.46 -11.57 -4.34
CA TRP A 72 -26.80 -10.37 -3.86
C TRP A 72 -25.49 -10.16 -4.60
N VAL A 73 -25.33 -9.02 -5.25
CA VAL A 73 -24.07 -8.61 -5.89
C VAL A 73 -23.47 -7.49 -5.07
N VAL A 74 -22.30 -7.75 -4.47
CA VAL A 74 -21.78 -6.92 -3.38
C VAL A 74 -20.37 -6.45 -3.70
N ASP A 75 -20.14 -5.14 -3.56
CA ASP A 75 -18.79 -4.59 -3.51
C ASP A 75 -18.27 -4.65 -2.06
N ALA A 76 -17.18 -5.38 -1.84
CA ALA A 76 -16.56 -5.47 -0.53
C ALA A 76 -16.01 -4.13 -0.03
N ALA A 77 -15.64 -3.20 -0.92
CA ALA A 77 -15.21 -1.87 -0.50
C ALA A 77 -16.34 -1.05 0.14
N PHE A 78 -17.57 -1.24 -0.35
CA PHE A 78 -18.76 -0.64 0.26
C PHE A 78 -19.00 -1.24 1.65
N ILE A 79 -18.93 -2.56 1.80
CA ILE A 79 -19.07 -3.20 3.12
C ILE A 79 -17.99 -2.71 4.10
N ASP A 80 -16.73 -2.56 3.64
CA ASP A 80 -15.65 -2.00 4.46
C ASP A 80 -15.89 -0.53 4.86
N ASP A 81 -16.58 0.26 4.03
CA ASP A 81 -17.01 1.62 4.37
C ASP A 81 -18.06 1.56 5.50
N VAL A 82 -19.09 0.70 5.39
CA VAL A 82 -20.12 0.57 6.44
C VAL A 82 -19.53 0.01 7.73
N ILE A 83 -18.61 -0.95 7.68
CA ILE A 83 -17.90 -1.47 8.86
C ILE A 83 -17.12 -0.35 9.56
N ALA A 84 -16.50 0.54 8.80
CA ALA A 84 -15.79 1.66 9.41
C ALA A 84 -16.70 2.73 9.99
N MET A 85 -17.95 2.86 9.50
CA MET A 85 -18.96 3.72 10.14
C MET A 85 -19.47 3.16 11.46
N LYS A 86 -19.44 1.83 11.66
CA LYS A 86 -19.89 1.20 12.92
C LYS A 86 -19.08 1.70 14.12
N GLU A 87 -17.79 1.99 13.91
CA GLU A 87 -16.90 2.58 14.90
C GLU A 87 -17.07 4.11 14.97
N LYS A 88 -16.45 4.79 15.94
CA LYS A 88 -16.43 6.27 15.96
C LYS A 88 -15.64 6.81 14.77
N TYR A 89 -16.34 7.22 13.72
CA TYR A 89 -15.74 7.74 12.49
C TYR A 89 -15.78 9.26 12.42
N LYS A 90 -14.91 9.80 11.56
CA LYS A 90 -14.76 11.24 11.35
C LYS A 90 -15.02 11.59 9.88
N ILE A 91 -15.67 12.72 9.66
CA ILE A 91 -15.87 13.32 8.35
C ILE A 91 -14.78 14.36 8.14
N GLY A 92 -14.08 14.28 7.01
CA GLY A 92 -13.04 15.25 6.63
C GLY A 92 -13.60 16.31 5.69
N LEU A 93 -13.80 17.53 6.20
CA LEU A 93 -14.30 18.65 5.40
C LEU A 93 -13.23 19.16 4.44
N VAL A 94 -13.67 19.84 3.36
CA VAL A 94 -12.76 20.40 2.35
C VAL A 94 -11.79 21.42 2.95
N GLY A 95 -12.21 22.15 4.00
CA GLY A 95 -11.37 23.08 4.75
C GLY A 95 -10.33 22.43 5.68
N GLY A 96 -10.29 21.09 5.77
CA GLY A 96 -9.35 20.33 6.60
C GLY A 96 -9.83 20.06 8.04
N GLU A 97 -10.92 20.70 8.46
CA GLU A 97 -11.62 20.39 9.70
C GLU A 97 -12.19 18.96 9.69
N LYS A 98 -12.24 18.35 10.88
CA LYS A 98 -12.76 17.00 11.08
C LYS A 98 -13.88 17.03 12.11
N ILE A 99 -15.04 16.57 11.71
CA ILE A 99 -16.22 16.47 12.60
C ILE A 99 -16.57 15.01 12.87
N ASP A 100 -17.27 14.76 13.97
CA ASP A 100 -17.81 13.43 14.28
C ASP A 100 -18.97 13.08 13.35
N GLY A 101 -18.97 11.85 12.85
CA GLY A 101 -20.13 11.27 12.16
C GLY A 101 -21.16 10.76 13.16
N VAL A 102 -22.43 10.70 12.75
CA VAL A 102 -23.56 10.32 13.63
C VAL A 102 -24.23 9.00 13.23
N GLY A 103 -23.77 8.36 12.16
CA GLY A 103 -24.38 7.17 11.55
C GLY A 103 -24.01 5.80 12.15
N SER A 104 -23.26 5.73 13.25
CA SER A 104 -22.67 4.47 13.74
C SER A 104 -23.71 3.39 14.07
N VAL A 105 -24.82 3.78 14.69
CA VAL A 105 -25.92 2.87 15.03
C VAL A 105 -26.63 2.38 13.76
N VAL A 106 -26.85 3.27 12.78
CA VAL A 106 -27.50 2.92 11.51
C VAL A 106 -26.64 1.92 10.74
N ALA A 107 -25.33 2.13 10.67
CA ALA A 107 -24.39 1.22 10.03
C ALA A 107 -24.38 -0.16 10.70
N ALA A 108 -24.35 -0.22 12.03
CA ALA A 108 -24.42 -1.48 12.77
C ALA A 108 -25.71 -2.26 12.47
N ASN A 109 -26.85 -1.58 12.51
CA ASN A 109 -28.16 -2.20 12.22
C ASN A 109 -28.23 -2.70 10.79
N TRP A 110 -27.75 -1.91 9.82
CA TRP A 110 -27.75 -2.30 8.41
C TRP A 110 -26.88 -3.52 8.14
N LEU A 111 -25.66 -3.60 8.74
CA LEU A 111 -24.77 -4.76 8.59
C LEU A 111 -25.38 -6.04 9.16
N ASN A 112 -25.98 -5.95 10.35
CA ASN A 112 -26.65 -7.07 10.99
C ASN A 112 -27.82 -7.57 10.13
N GLN A 113 -28.64 -6.65 9.62
CA GLN A 113 -29.76 -6.99 8.76
C GLN A 113 -29.28 -7.62 7.45
N PHE A 114 -28.24 -7.08 6.80
CA PHE A 114 -27.70 -7.64 5.56
C PHE A 114 -27.15 -9.07 5.77
N SER A 115 -26.42 -9.29 6.86
CA SER A 115 -25.92 -10.63 7.21
C SER A 115 -27.08 -11.62 7.40
N PHE A 116 -28.10 -11.23 8.16
CA PHE A 116 -29.28 -12.06 8.41
C PHE A 116 -30.07 -12.38 7.14
N ILE A 117 -30.44 -11.34 6.38
CA ILE A 117 -31.38 -11.45 5.26
C ILE A 117 -30.79 -12.16 4.03
N SER A 118 -29.46 -12.17 3.92
CA SER A 118 -28.73 -12.84 2.83
C SER A 118 -28.35 -14.29 3.15
N SER A 119 -28.51 -14.76 4.40
CA SER A 119 -28.01 -16.05 4.90
C SER A 119 -28.29 -17.26 3.99
N SER A 120 -29.50 -17.38 3.44
CA SER A 120 -29.90 -18.48 2.54
C SER A 120 -29.81 -18.14 1.05
N ASP A 121 -29.35 -16.94 0.70
CA ASP A 121 -29.27 -16.46 -0.68
C ASP A 121 -27.83 -16.56 -1.21
N GLN A 122 -27.71 -16.61 -2.53
CA GLN A 122 -26.41 -16.53 -3.19
C GLN A 122 -25.84 -15.11 -3.06
N VAL A 123 -24.57 -15.01 -2.63
CA VAL A 123 -23.82 -13.74 -2.61
C VAL A 123 -22.66 -13.84 -3.60
N VAL A 124 -22.57 -12.84 -4.47
CA VAL A 124 -21.53 -12.67 -5.48
C VAL A 124 -20.71 -11.43 -5.14
N ALA A 125 -19.43 -11.63 -4.83
CA ALA A 125 -18.44 -10.59 -4.60
C ALA A 125 -17.94 -10.01 -5.94
N LEU A 126 -18.05 -8.70 -6.08
CA LEU A 126 -17.41 -7.90 -7.12
C LEU A 126 -15.90 -7.72 -6.82
N PRO A 127 -15.07 -7.31 -7.80
CA PRO A 127 -13.70 -6.92 -7.49
C PRO A 127 -13.74 -5.71 -6.55
N TYR A 128 -12.86 -5.68 -5.55
CA TYR A 128 -12.84 -4.64 -4.51
C TYR A 128 -12.88 -3.24 -5.13
N GLY A 129 -13.82 -2.40 -4.71
CA GLY A 129 -13.95 -1.01 -5.18
C GLY A 129 -14.62 -0.85 -6.53
N ASN A 130 -15.16 -1.94 -7.09
CA ASN A 130 -15.84 -2.03 -8.37
C ASN A 130 -15.10 -1.29 -9.53
N PRO A 131 -13.80 -1.58 -9.76
CA PRO A 131 -13.07 -1.01 -10.88
C PRO A 131 -13.69 -1.43 -12.22
N ALA A 132 -13.46 -0.63 -13.27
CA ALA A 132 -13.90 -0.94 -14.63
C ALA A 132 -13.28 -2.26 -15.13
N TYR A 133 -14.05 -3.35 -15.06
CA TYR A 133 -13.60 -4.73 -15.30
C TYR A 133 -12.83 -4.88 -16.62
N ARG A 134 -13.41 -4.42 -17.74
CA ARG A 134 -12.79 -4.56 -19.07
C ARG A 134 -11.44 -3.86 -19.17
N LEU A 135 -11.32 -2.68 -18.56
CA LEU A 135 -10.07 -1.92 -18.54
C LEU A 135 -9.00 -2.68 -17.74
N LEU A 136 -9.34 -3.11 -16.52
CA LEU A 136 -8.37 -3.76 -15.64
C LEU A 136 -8.00 -5.17 -16.12
N LYS A 137 -8.94 -5.93 -16.70
CA LYS A 137 -8.69 -7.24 -17.29
C LYS A 137 -7.61 -7.18 -18.39
N ASN A 138 -7.65 -6.15 -19.22
CA ASN A 138 -6.70 -5.98 -20.32
C ASN A 138 -5.37 -5.37 -19.84
N TYR A 139 -5.42 -4.42 -18.90
CA TYR A 139 -4.25 -3.67 -18.46
C TYR A 139 -3.43 -4.38 -17.37
N ALA A 140 -4.10 -5.06 -16.44
CA ALA A 140 -3.49 -5.66 -15.26
C ALA A 140 -4.30 -6.85 -14.72
N PRO A 141 -4.35 -7.98 -15.46
CA PRO A 141 -5.17 -9.15 -15.09
C PRO A 141 -4.78 -9.75 -13.73
N GLY A 142 -3.49 -9.77 -13.39
CA GLY A 142 -3.02 -10.23 -12.08
C GLY A 142 -3.51 -9.34 -10.92
N GLU A 143 -3.64 -8.03 -11.15
CA GLU A 143 -4.16 -7.10 -10.16
C GLU A 143 -5.67 -7.25 -9.98
N LEU A 144 -6.39 -7.49 -11.08
CA LEU A 144 -7.80 -7.82 -11.03
C LEU A 144 -8.06 -9.08 -10.19
N ASN A 145 -7.24 -10.13 -10.37
CA ASN A 145 -7.32 -11.34 -9.54
C ASN A 145 -7.03 -11.05 -8.07
N PHE A 146 -6.05 -10.19 -7.78
CA PHE A 146 -5.78 -9.74 -6.41
C PHE A 146 -7.00 -9.04 -5.79
N TYR A 147 -7.69 -8.17 -6.52
CA TYR A 147 -8.91 -7.50 -6.05
C TYR A 147 -10.08 -8.48 -5.83
N TYR A 148 -10.25 -9.47 -6.71
CA TYR A 148 -11.27 -10.51 -6.52
C TYR A 148 -10.99 -11.38 -5.30
N SER A 149 -9.75 -11.86 -5.14
CA SER A 149 -9.37 -12.74 -4.04
C SER A 149 -9.61 -12.07 -2.69
N ASN A 150 -9.14 -10.83 -2.54
CA ASN A 150 -9.28 -10.08 -1.30
C ASN A 150 -10.73 -9.64 -1.04
N ALA A 151 -11.49 -9.23 -2.07
CA ALA A 151 -12.90 -8.91 -1.89
C ALA A 151 -13.70 -10.14 -1.45
N ASN A 152 -13.44 -11.30 -2.06
CA ASN A 152 -14.08 -12.56 -1.70
C ASN A 152 -13.75 -12.95 -0.26
N GLN A 153 -12.47 -12.90 0.14
CA GLN A 153 -12.04 -13.21 1.50
C GLN A 153 -12.67 -12.27 2.54
N ARG A 154 -12.67 -10.95 2.30
CA ARG A 154 -13.26 -9.96 3.22
C ARG A 154 -14.75 -10.17 3.38
N LEU A 155 -15.48 -10.33 2.27
CA LEU A 155 -16.92 -10.52 2.31
C LEU A 155 -17.32 -11.87 2.92
N ALA A 156 -16.58 -12.95 2.62
CA ALA A 156 -16.80 -14.25 3.24
C ALA A 156 -16.53 -14.23 4.74
N SER A 157 -15.49 -13.51 5.17
CA SER A 157 -15.19 -13.32 6.60
C SER A 157 -16.29 -12.52 7.30
N PHE A 158 -16.79 -11.44 6.69
CA PHE A 158 -17.90 -10.65 7.23
C PHE A 158 -19.19 -11.46 7.37
N LEU A 159 -19.55 -12.25 6.37
CA LEU A 159 -20.77 -13.08 6.37
C LEU A 159 -20.60 -14.43 7.09
N ALA A 160 -19.39 -14.75 7.57
CA ALA A 160 -19.01 -16.03 8.15
C ALA A 160 -19.40 -17.25 7.29
N ARG A 161 -19.35 -17.10 5.95
CA ARG A 161 -19.71 -18.16 4.99
C ARG A 161 -19.05 -17.92 3.62
N PRO A 162 -18.88 -18.96 2.78
CA PRO A 162 -18.32 -18.78 1.45
C PRO A 162 -19.24 -17.92 0.56
N VAL A 163 -18.63 -17.12 -0.32
CA VAL A 163 -19.31 -16.32 -1.34
C VAL A 163 -18.72 -16.63 -2.72
N ILE A 164 -19.47 -16.35 -3.77
CA ILE A 164 -19.03 -16.56 -5.16
C ILE A 164 -18.28 -15.32 -5.63
N SER A 165 -17.25 -15.48 -6.44
CA SER A 165 -16.53 -14.35 -7.06
C SER A 165 -17.02 -14.14 -8.50
N ASP A 166 -17.27 -12.88 -8.91
CA ASP A 166 -17.64 -12.51 -10.28
C ASP A 166 -16.46 -12.58 -11.26
N LYS A 167 -15.75 -13.72 -11.34
CA LYS A 167 -14.51 -13.86 -12.14
C LYS A 167 -14.71 -13.56 -13.63
N SER A 168 -15.91 -13.81 -14.16
CA SER A 168 -16.25 -13.53 -15.56
C SER A 168 -16.63 -12.08 -15.83
N GLY A 169 -16.74 -11.23 -14.79
CA GLY A 169 -17.21 -9.85 -14.93
C GLY A 169 -18.65 -9.75 -15.39
N ARG A 170 -19.48 -10.77 -15.11
CA ARG A 170 -20.91 -10.81 -15.50
C ARG A 170 -21.70 -9.74 -14.78
N TYR A 171 -21.36 -9.45 -13.53
CA TYR A 171 -22.05 -8.49 -12.69
C TYR A 171 -21.34 -7.14 -12.58
N SER A 172 -20.09 -7.05 -13.07
CA SER A 172 -19.34 -5.81 -13.19
C SER A 172 -20.00 -4.91 -14.25
N LYS A 173 -20.41 -3.69 -13.84
CA LYS A 173 -21.10 -2.72 -14.70
C LYS A 173 -20.26 -1.47 -14.90
N GLY A 174 -20.50 -0.77 -16.00
CA GLY A 174 -19.83 0.49 -16.35
C GLY A 174 -18.60 0.30 -17.23
N SER A 175 -18.23 1.38 -17.90
CA SER A 175 -17.04 1.46 -18.75
C SER A 175 -16.28 2.73 -18.40
N LEU A 176 -14.98 2.62 -18.25
CA LEU A 176 -14.10 3.76 -18.08
C LEU A 176 -13.25 3.88 -19.35
N LYS A 177 -13.39 5.00 -20.06
CA LYS A 177 -12.49 5.31 -21.17
C LYS A 177 -11.08 5.41 -20.60
N GLY A 178 -10.16 4.65 -21.18
CA GLY A 178 -8.77 4.70 -20.78
C GLY A 178 -8.20 6.08 -21.03
N ASN A 179 -7.89 6.81 -19.97
CA ASN A 179 -7.06 8.01 -20.02
C ASN A 179 -5.64 7.60 -19.63
N ASP A 180 -4.66 7.93 -20.48
CA ASP A 180 -3.27 7.54 -20.25
C ASP A 180 -2.68 8.16 -18.99
N ALA A 181 -3.12 9.36 -18.61
CA ALA A 181 -2.72 9.98 -17.34
C ALA A 181 -3.20 9.15 -16.14
N LEU A 182 -4.50 8.83 -16.09
CA LEU A 182 -5.07 8.02 -15.00
C LEU A 182 -4.42 6.63 -14.90
N ARG A 183 -4.13 6.00 -16.04
CA ARG A 183 -3.45 4.69 -16.08
C ARG A 183 -2.04 4.77 -15.52
N LYS A 184 -1.32 5.85 -15.83
CA LYS A 184 0.03 6.11 -15.32
C LYS A 184 -0.02 6.32 -13.81
N ASP A 185 -0.87 7.21 -13.31
CA ASP A 185 -0.95 7.52 -11.88
C ASP A 185 -1.37 6.28 -11.06
N TYR A 186 -2.34 5.52 -11.56
CA TYR A 186 -2.72 4.24 -10.97
C TYR A 186 -1.56 3.24 -10.95
N ALA A 187 -0.82 3.10 -12.06
CA ALA A 187 0.31 2.18 -12.15
C ALA A 187 1.49 2.60 -11.26
N GLU A 188 1.77 3.90 -11.13
CA GLU A 188 2.81 4.43 -10.25
C GLU A 188 2.48 4.15 -8.78
N ASN A 189 1.25 4.45 -8.33
CA ASN A 189 0.80 4.15 -6.98
C ASN A 189 0.84 2.65 -6.69
N ARG A 190 0.31 1.82 -7.60
CA ARG A 190 0.37 0.36 -7.48
C ARG A 190 1.82 -0.14 -7.42
N ARG A 191 2.71 0.38 -8.26
CA ARG A 191 4.12 -0.02 -8.28
C ARG A 191 4.80 0.33 -6.96
N ALA A 192 4.54 1.51 -6.39
CA ALA A 192 5.09 1.90 -5.11
C ALA A 192 4.69 0.92 -3.98
N LEU A 193 3.41 0.54 -3.93
CA LEU A 193 2.90 -0.40 -2.91
C LEU A 193 3.44 -1.81 -3.11
N THR A 194 3.33 -2.35 -4.32
CA THR A 194 3.85 -3.69 -4.65
C THR A 194 5.35 -3.82 -4.46
N THR A 195 6.09 -2.71 -4.55
CA THR A 195 7.53 -2.67 -4.29
C THR A 195 7.83 -2.74 -2.79
N LEU A 196 7.03 -2.06 -1.95
CA LEU A 196 7.13 -2.19 -0.50
C LEU A 196 6.75 -3.60 -0.03
N ASP A 197 5.67 -4.17 -0.59
CA ASP A 197 5.19 -5.54 -0.29
C ASP A 197 6.27 -6.63 -0.53
N ARG A 198 7.37 -6.32 -1.24
CA ARG A 198 8.48 -7.26 -1.48
C ARG A 198 9.36 -7.50 -0.24
N VAL A 199 9.39 -6.54 0.69
CA VAL A 199 10.29 -6.56 1.85
C VAL A 199 9.55 -6.45 3.18
N VAL A 200 8.25 -6.12 3.15
CA VAL A 200 7.41 -6.00 4.34
C VAL A 200 6.03 -6.61 4.06
N ASP A 201 5.61 -7.50 4.94
CA ASP A 201 4.24 -8.01 4.96
C ASP A 201 3.43 -7.18 5.96
N ALA A 202 2.78 -6.12 5.46
CA ALA A 202 2.01 -5.19 6.28
C ALA A 202 0.53 -5.17 5.85
N PRO A 203 -0.43 -5.51 6.72
CA PRO A 203 -1.86 -5.50 6.37
C PRO A 203 -2.37 -4.13 5.87
N GLU A 204 -1.75 -3.04 6.35
CA GLU A 204 -2.06 -1.69 5.89
C GLU A 204 -1.70 -1.44 4.42
N LEU A 205 -0.62 -2.05 3.90
CA LEU A 205 -0.24 -1.93 2.49
C LEU A 205 -1.21 -2.69 1.59
N THR A 206 -1.61 -3.89 2.02
CA THR A 206 -2.65 -4.67 1.33
C THR A 206 -3.95 -3.87 1.26
N THR A 207 -4.37 -3.26 2.37
CA THR A 207 -5.59 -2.43 2.40
C THR A 207 -5.46 -1.21 1.49
N LEU A 208 -4.33 -0.50 1.53
CA LEU A 208 -4.06 0.65 0.66
C LEU A 208 -4.04 0.25 -0.83
N ARG A 209 -3.47 -0.91 -1.16
CA ARG A 209 -3.44 -1.48 -2.52
C ARG A 209 -4.82 -1.91 -3.00
N LEU A 210 -5.70 -2.39 -2.12
CA LEU A 210 -7.09 -2.63 -2.47
C LEU A 210 -7.82 -1.32 -2.78
N GLN A 211 -7.60 -0.30 -1.94
CA GLN A 211 -8.26 0.98 -2.07
C GLN A 211 -7.94 1.73 -3.38
N ILE A 212 -6.76 1.54 -3.98
CA ILE A 212 -6.44 2.14 -5.29
C ILE A 212 -7.32 1.64 -6.43
N ALA A 213 -7.97 0.47 -6.29
CA ALA A 213 -8.96 -0.01 -7.26
C ALA A 213 -10.11 0.99 -7.47
N ARG A 214 -10.48 1.72 -6.40
CA ARG A 214 -11.56 2.71 -6.40
C ARG A 214 -11.30 3.87 -7.37
N LEU A 215 -10.04 4.15 -7.72
CA LEU A 215 -9.68 5.15 -8.74
C LEU A 215 -10.20 4.78 -10.13
N LEU A 216 -10.34 3.49 -10.40
CA LEU A 216 -10.80 2.95 -11.67
C LEU A 216 -12.31 2.66 -11.68
N ASN A 217 -13.04 3.07 -10.64
CA ASN A 217 -14.49 2.92 -10.60
C ASN A 217 -15.14 3.78 -11.73
N PRO A 218 -16.01 3.20 -12.58
CA PRO A 218 -16.63 3.92 -13.68
C PRO A 218 -17.76 4.86 -13.24
N ASN A 219 -18.29 4.71 -12.03
CA ASN A 219 -19.47 5.44 -11.54
C ASN A 219 -19.13 6.75 -10.81
N ILE A 220 -17.87 7.20 -10.85
CA ILE A 220 -17.44 8.46 -10.23
C ILE A 220 -17.10 9.54 -11.27
N SER A 221 -17.41 10.79 -10.94
CA SER A 221 -17.05 11.95 -11.77
C SER A 221 -15.53 12.13 -11.86
N LYS A 222 -15.07 12.91 -12.84
CA LYS A 222 -13.65 13.22 -13.01
C LYS A 222 -13.13 14.03 -11.80
N GLU A 223 -13.89 15.01 -11.35
CA GLU A 223 -13.53 15.89 -10.24
C GLU A 223 -13.38 15.11 -8.93
N PHE A 224 -14.30 14.17 -8.68
CA PHE A 224 -14.22 13.29 -7.52
C PHE A 224 -13.01 12.34 -7.63
N ARG A 225 -12.77 11.77 -8.81
CA ARG A 225 -11.59 10.92 -9.07
C ARG A 225 -10.29 11.66 -8.83
N ASP A 226 -10.16 12.91 -9.28
CA ASP A 226 -8.96 13.73 -9.08
C ASP A 226 -8.72 14.02 -7.59
N ARG A 227 -9.77 14.27 -6.81
CA ARG A 227 -9.68 14.39 -5.34
C ARG A 227 -9.26 13.07 -4.69
N LEU A 228 -9.83 11.95 -5.13
CA LEU A 228 -9.50 10.62 -4.64
C LEU A 228 -8.05 10.24 -4.95
N LEU A 229 -7.56 10.59 -6.15
CA LEU A 229 -6.18 10.39 -6.57
C LEU A 229 -5.20 11.19 -5.72
N LYS A 230 -5.46 12.49 -5.50
CA LYS A 230 -4.64 13.32 -4.60
C LYS A 230 -4.53 12.71 -3.19
N SER A 231 -5.62 12.13 -2.69
CA SER A 231 -5.62 11.44 -1.40
C SER A 231 -4.81 10.13 -1.47
N ALA A 232 -4.89 9.38 -2.57
CA ALA A 232 -4.13 8.16 -2.78
C ALA A 232 -2.62 8.46 -2.78
N ASP A 233 -2.18 9.42 -3.61
CA ASP A 233 -0.77 9.81 -3.74
C ASP A 233 -0.16 10.22 -2.40
N LYS A 234 -0.94 10.97 -1.60
CA LYS A 234 -0.53 11.40 -0.26
C LYS A 234 -0.28 10.20 0.67
N GLU A 235 -1.20 9.23 0.71
CA GLU A 235 -1.08 8.08 1.60
C GLU A 235 -0.07 7.03 1.11
N VAL A 236 0.06 6.84 -0.21
CA VAL A 236 1.12 6.02 -0.80
C VAL A 236 2.48 6.64 -0.49
N THR A 237 2.62 7.96 -0.64
CA THR A 237 3.86 8.67 -0.26
C THR A 237 4.13 8.57 1.24
N ARG A 238 3.10 8.67 2.08
CA ARG A 238 3.25 8.48 3.53
C ARG A 238 3.76 7.07 3.85
N SER A 239 3.19 6.05 3.22
CA SER A 239 3.59 4.65 3.39
C SER A 239 5.02 4.42 2.91
N ALA A 240 5.40 4.97 1.76
CA ALA A 240 6.78 4.90 1.25
C ALA A 240 7.81 5.58 2.17
N ARG A 241 7.42 6.58 2.96
CA ARG A 241 8.30 7.23 3.94
C ARG A 241 8.51 6.42 5.23
N LYS A 242 7.69 5.39 5.48
CA LYS A 242 7.83 4.52 6.65
C LYS A 242 9.10 3.68 6.60
N LEU A 243 9.57 3.32 5.39
CA LEU A 243 10.81 2.61 5.18
C LEU A 243 11.81 3.48 4.43
N ARG A 244 12.95 3.79 5.05
CA ARG A 244 13.96 4.66 4.43
C ARG A 244 15.35 4.51 5.04
N VAL A 245 16.35 4.86 4.24
CA VAL A 245 17.70 5.16 4.71
C VAL A 245 17.76 6.62 5.14
N ILE A 246 18.30 6.93 6.33
CA ILE A 246 18.48 8.33 6.76
C ILE A 246 19.62 8.96 5.94
N SER A 247 19.35 10.13 5.36
CA SER A 247 20.38 10.94 4.69
C SER A 247 21.30 11.58 5.73
N GLY A 248 22.59 11.72 5.41
CA GLY A 248 23.60 12.15 6.37
C GLY A 248 24.73 12.96 5.75
N ARG A 249 25.47 13.69 6.60
CA ARG A 249 26.73 14.35 6.25
C ARG A 249 27.81 13.83 7.18
N TYR A 250 28.94 13.43 6.62
CA TYR A 250 30.02 12.81 7.37
C TYR A 250 31.35 13.41 6.97
N ARG A 251 32.26 13.49 7.94
CA ARG A 251 33.65 13.87 7.72
C ARG A 251 34.55 12.69 8.03
N LEU A 252 35.31 12.24 7.05
CA LEU A 252 36.25 11.12 7.19
C LEU A 252 37.67 11.69 7.18
N THR A 253 38.39 11.49 8.28
CA THR A 253 39.75 11.99 8.49
C THR A 253 40.81 10.89 8.39
N SER A 254 40.39 9.63 8.29
CA SER A 254 41.26 8.45 8.21
C SER A 254 41.00 7.66 6.92
N ALA A 255 41.97 6.85 6.50
CA ALA A 255 41.86 6.00 5.31
C ALA A 255 40.82 4.89 5.48
N GLU A 256 40.64 4.35 6.69
CA GLU A 256 39.62 3.36 7.01
C GLU A 256 38.71 3.90 8.12
N VAL A 257 37.41 3.97 7.86
CA VAL A 257 36.42 4.47 8.83
C VAL A 257 35.15 3.62 8.79
N LYS A 258 34.57 3.33 9.95
CA LYS A 258 33.24 2.72 10.04
C LYS A 258 32.17 3.81 9.92
N LEU A 259 31.49 3.86 8.79
CA LEU A 259 30.43 4.81 8.50
C LEU A 259 29.10 4.35 9.16
N PRO A 260 28.53 5.13 10.08
CA PRO A 260 27.24 4.80 10.65
C PRO A 260 26.10 5.18 9.70
N ILE A 261 25.33 4.19 9.25
CA ILE A 261 24.15 4.37 8.39
C ILE A 261 22.91 3.90 9.14
N THR A 262 21.94 4.81 9.30
CA THR A 262 20.69 4.51 9.98
C THR A 262 19.59 4.12 8.99
N LEU A 263 18.96 2.97 9.26
CA LEU A 263 17.76 2.51 8.56
C LEU A 263 16.55 2.68 9.48
N VAL A 264 15.40 3.02 8.89
CA VAL A 264 14.16 3.27 9.63
C VAL A 264 13.07 2.37 9.09
N ASN A 265 12.37 1.70 9.99
CA ASN A 265 11.13 0.99 9.72
C ASN A 265 10.02 1.49 10.65
N ASN A 266 9.03 2.20 10.10
CA ASN A 266 7.83 2.62 10.81
C ASN A 266 6.59 1.78 10.43
N PHE A 267 6.78 0.61 9.85
CA PHE A 267 5.72 -0.39 9.72
C PHE A 267 5.56 -1.14 11.05
N SER A 268 4.35 -1.67 11.27
CA SER A 268 4.04 -2.51 12.44
C SER A 268 4.59 -3.93 12.32
N THR A 269 5.27 -4.26 11.22
CA THR A 269 5.87 -5.56 10.96
C THR A 269 7.37 -5.40 10.63
N PRO A 270 8.20 -6.43 10.92
CA PRO A 270 9.62 -6.40 10.56
C PRO A 270 9.82 -6.31 9.04
N VAL A 271 10.87 -5.62 8.63
CA VAL A 271 11.28 -5.48 7.23
C VAL A 271 12.54 -6.30 7.00
N LYS A 272 12.58 -7.11 5.94
CA LYS A 272 13.80 -7.80 5.49
C LYS A 272 14.26 -7.19 4.16
N ALA A 273 15.37 -6.46 4.18
CA ALA A 273 15.89 -5.74 3.01
C ALA A 273 17.42 -5.75 2.95
N SER A 274 17.97 -5.50 1.76
CA SER A 274 19.40 -5.27 1.57
C SER A 274 19.67 -3.78 1.41
N LEU A 275 20.78 -3.29 1.95
CA LEU A 275 21.25 -1.92 1.77
C LEU A 275 22.23 -1.87 0.60
N GLU A 276 21.88 -1.13 -0.45
CA GLU A 276 22.75 -0.85 -1.59
C GLU A 276 23.36 0.54 -1.44
N LEU A 277 24.67 0.64 -1.69
CA LEU A 277 25.46 1.86 -1.61
C LEU A 277 26.21 2.07 -2.92
N ILE A 278 25.97 3.22 -3.56
CA ILE A 278 26.57 3.57 -4.85
C ILE A 278 27.31 4.90 -4.70
N PRO A 279 28.64 4.88 -4.55
CA PRO A 279 29.47 6.08 -4.61
C PRO A 279 29.37 6.75 -5.98
N ARG A 280 29.19 8.07 -6.03
CA ARG A 280 29.18 8.82 -7.31
C ARG A 280 30.56 8.97 -7.95
N ASN A 281 31.63 8.65 -7.23
CA ASN A 281 33.00 8.66 -7.73
C ASN A 281 33.85 7.63 -6.96
N SER A 282 35.06 7.38 -7.45
CA SER A 282 35.99 6.39 -6.88
C SER A 282 36.82 6.89 -5.68
N ARG A 283 36.50 8.03 -5.07
CA ARG A 283 37.26 8.55 -3.91
C ARG A 283 37.01 7.75 -2.63
N VAL A 284 35.93 6.98 -2.59
CA VAL A 284 35.57 6.10 -1.48
C VAL A 284 35.10 4.76 -2.01
N GLN A 285 35.57 3.68 -1.38
CA GLN A 285 35.05 2.34 -1.57
C GLN A 285 34.23 1.97 -0.35
N ILE A 286 32.95 1.69 -0.57
CA ILE A 286 32.01 1.26 0.47
C ILE A 286 31.06 0.26 -0.17
N ILE A 287 30.78 -0.83 0.53
CA ILE A 287 29.93 -1.92 0.05
C ILE A 287 28.68 -1.97 0.93
N GLY A 288 27.56 -2.27 0.29
CA GLY A 288 26.30 -2.54 0.96
C GLY A 288 26.32 -3.80 1.81
N ILE A 289 25.17 -4.12 2.40
CA ILE A 289 24.96 -5.35 3.19
C ILE A 289 23.62 -5.97 2.81
N SER A 290 23.58 -7.30 2.75
CA SER A 290 22.40 -8.07 2.39
C SER A 290 21.63 -8.57 3.62
N ASP A 291 20.34 -8.85 3.43
CA ASP A 291 19.48 -9.54 4.41
C ASP A 291 19.43 -8.89 5.80
N VAL A 292 19.38 -7.56 5.85
CA VAL A 292 19.19 -6.81 7.09
C VAL A 292 17.72 -6.91 7.52
N ILE A 293 17.51 -7.34 8.76
CA ILE A 293 16.21 -7.30 9.42
C ILE A 293 16.10 -5.99 10.21
N ILE A 294 15.04 -5.23 9.95
CA ILE A 294 14.70 -4.00 10.67
C ILE A 294 13.38 -4.25 11.39
N GLU A 295 13.42 -4.36 12.72
CA GLU A 295 12.25 -4.65 13.54
C GLU A 295 11.12 -3.63 13.36
N ALA A 296 9.89 -4.05 13.68
CA ALA A 296 8.71 -3.19 13.63
C ALA A 296 8.91 -1.89 14.43
N ASN A 297 8.48 -0.76 13.87
CA ASN A 297 8.57 0.57 14.51
C ASN A 297 9.94 0.92 15.09
N SER A 298 11.02 0.46 14.45
CA SER A 298 12.39 0.59 14.97
C SER A 298 13.31 1.36 14.02
N LYS A 299 14.48 1.71 14.56
CA LYS A 299 15.62 2.24 13.81
C LYS A 299 16.83 1.40 14.15
N ILE A 300 17.60 1.05 13.14
CA ILE A 300 18.88 0.33 13.31
C ILE A 300 20.00 1.16 12.71
N GLN A 301 21.15 1.20 13.40
CA GLN A 301 22.35 1.86 12.92
C GLN A 301 23.39 0.80 12.56
N LEU A 302 23.69 0.72 11.26
CA LEU A 302 24.71 -0.17 10.72
C LEU A 302 26.05 0.55 10.68
N SER A 303 27.13 -0.12 11.08
CA SER A 303 28.48 0.43 11.02
C SER A 303 29.24 -0.24 9.89
N LEU A 304 29.27 0.39 8.71
CA LEU A 304 29.86 -0.20 7.51
C LEU A 304 31.28 0.33 7.24
N PRO A 305 32.26 -0.54 6.93
CA PRO A 305 33.61 -0.10 6.60
C PRO A 305 33.62 0.70 5.30
N ALA A 306 34.28 1.85 5.34
CA ALA A 306 34.50 2.74 4.21
C ALA A 306 36.00 3.01 4.07
N ASN A 307 36.53 2.69 2.89
CA ASN A 307 37.92 2.91 2.54
C ASN A 307 38.04 4.17 1.70
N VAL A 308 38.77 5.15 2.20
CA VAL A 308 38.97 6.43 1.56
C VAL A 308 40.25 6.38 0.72
N ILE A 309 40.11 6.62 -0.58
CA ILE A 309 41.18 6.50 -1.57
C ILE A 309 41.85 7.85 -1.82
N THR A 310 41.08 8.95 -1.88
CA THR A 310 41.61 10.29 -2.16
C THR A 310 40.81 11.38 -1.45
N PRO A 311 41.44 12.43 -0.90
CA PRO A 311 40.75 13.58 -0.32
C PRO A 311 39.76 14.27 -1.28
N GLY A 312 38.77 14.97 -0.74
CA GLY A 312 37.73 15.69 -1.50
C GLY A 312 36.31 15.36 -1.05
N THR A 313 35.32 15.74 -1.86
CA THR A 313 33.91 15.46 -1.56
C THR A 313 33.37 14.32 -2.43
N VAL A 314 32.51 13.50 -1.84
CA VAL A 314 31.78 12.45 -2.56
C VAL A 314 30.39 12.29 -1.98
N THR A 315 29.41 12.07 -2.83
CA THR A 315 28.06 11.67 -2.42
C THR A 315 27.89 10.18 -2.70
N VAL A 316 27.47 9.43 -1.69
CA VAL A 316 27.07 8.02 -1.81
C VAL A 316 25.56 7.96 -1.84
N ALA A 317 25.00 7.42 -2.93
CA ALA A 317 23.58 7.17 -3.05
C ALA A 317 23.25 5.85 -2.34
N ALA A 318 22.36 5.91 -1.35
CA ALA A 318 21.96 4.76 -0.54
C ALA A 318 20.48 4.43 -0.75
N ARG A 319 20.14 3.16 -0.94
CA ARG A 319 18.73 2.71 -0.99
C ARG A 319 18.59 1.30 -0.46
N LEU A 320 17.37 0.92 -0.12
CA LEU A 320 17.04 -0.46 0.22
C LEU A 320 16.56 -1.20 -1.03
N THR A 321 16.94 -2.47 -1.14
CA THR A 321 16.52 -3.41 -2.18
C THR A 321 15.95 -4.67 -1.55
N ASP A 322 15.24 -5.47 -2.33
CA ASP A 322 14.90 -6.83 -1.92
C ASP A 322 16.13 -7.78 -2.03
N ALA A 323 15.92 -9.06 -1.71
CA ALA A 323 16.96 -10.10 -1.82
C ALA A 323 17.45 -10.35 -3.26
N LYS A 324 16.70 -9.89 -4.28
CA LYS A 324 17.04 -10.02 -5.71
C LYS A 324 17.68 -8.74 -6.28
N GLY A 325 17.95 -7.73 -5.45
CA GLY A 325 18.50 -6.45 -5.88
C GLY A 325 17.47 -5.51 -6.52
N VAL A 326 16.18 -5.81 -6.46
CA VAL A 326 15.14 -4.92 -6.98
C VAL A 326 15.01 -3.71 -6.05
N PRO A 327 15.10 -2.47 -6.58
CA PRO A 327 15.03 -1.26 -5.75
C PRO A 327 13.69 -1.13 -5.03
N VAL A 328 13.74 -0.90 -3.72
CA VAL A 328 12.55 -0.71 -2.89
C VAL A 328 12.33 0.76 -2.54
N THR A 329 13.38 1.42 -2.06
CA THR A 329 13.29 2.85 -1.68
C THR A 329 13.92 3.74 -2.74
N LYS A 330 13.54 5.03 -2.72
CA LYS A 330 14.30 6.07 -3.44
C LYS A 330 15.70 6.21 -2.83
N TYR A 331 16.61 6.82 -3.59
CA TYR A 331 17.96 7.11 -3.12
C TYR A 331 17.96 8.21 -2.06
N SER A 332 18.54 7.90 -0.91
CA SER A 332 19.01 8.86 0.08
C SER A 332 20.45 9.26 -0.23
N GLN A 333 20.83 10.50 0.07
CA GLN A 333 22.18 10.99 -0.19
C GLN A 333 23.00 11.00 1.10
N LEU A 334 24.16 10.35 1.09
CA LEU A 334 25.16 10.42 2.13
C LEU A 334 26.33 11.27 1.63
N ASN A 335 26.47 12.48 2.15
CA ASN A 335 27.51 13.41 1.72
C ASN A 335 28.76 13.23 2.58
N LEU A 336 29.85 12.79 1.99
CA LEU A 336 31.13 12.54 2.64
C LEU A 336 32.11 13.65 2.28
N ASN A 337 32.75 14.23 3.30
CA ASN A 337 33.90 15.11 3.15
C ASN A 337 35.15 14.36 3.63
N LEU A 338 36.07 14.12 2.71
CA LEU A 338 37.26 13.30 2.88
C LEU A 338 38.46 14.21 3.06
N SER A 339 39.00 14.25 4.27
CA SER A 339 40.19 15.05 4.59
C SER A 339 41.27 14.16 5.21
N ILE A 340 41.68 13.13 4.45
CA ILE A 340 42.80 12.27 4.87
C ILE A 340 44.05 13.13 4.91
N VAL A 341 44.69 13.15 6.09
CA VAL A 341 46.06 13.63 6.22
C VAL A 341 46.94 12.40 6.13
N ASP A 342 47.87 12.36 5.17
CA ASP A 342 48.82 11.26 5.07
C ASP A 342 49.63 11.17 6.37
N SER A 343 49.59 10.02 7.03
CA SER A 343 50.33 9.76 8.28
C SER A 343 51.83 10.02 8.11
N ARG A 344 52.38 9.80 6.90
CA ARG A 344 53.77 10.11 6.60
C ARG A 344 54.04 11.61 6.67
N VAL A 345 53.15 12.43 6.09
CA VAL A 345 53.27 13.90 6.13
C VAL A 345 53.15 14.41 7.56
N ALA A 346 52.22 13.87 8.35
CA ALA A 346 52.11 14.19 9.77
C ALA A 346 53.41 13.86 10.52
N TRP A 347 53.98 12.68 10.32
CA TRP A 347 55.25 12.28 10.94
C TRP A 347 56.43 13.17 10.52
N PHE A 348 56.54 13.51 9.24
CA PHE A 348 57.59 14.41 8.73
C PHE A 348 57.47 15.81 9.34
N THR A 349 56.26 16.38 9.39
CA THR A 349 56.04 17.71 9.98
C THR A 349 56.29 17.72 11.49
N SER A 350 55.89 16.68 12.22
CA SER A 350 56.23 16.53 13.65
C SER A 350 57.73 16.39 13.88
N SER A 351 58.42 15.59 13.06
CA SER A 351 59.88 15.41 13.17
C SER A 351 60.63 16.71 12.88
N ALA A 352 60.21 17.45 11.83
CA ALA A 352 60.78 18.75 11.50
C ALA A 352 60.55 19.79 12.61
N ALA A 353 59.36 19.80 13.21
CA ALA A 353 59.06 20.68 14.34
C ALA A 353 59.95 20.38 15.56
N VAL A 354 60.13 19.10 15.90
CA VAL A 354 61.03 18.68 16.99
C VAL A 354 62.47 19.13 16.71
N LEU A 355 62.96 18.92 15.48
CA LEU A 355 64.30 19.38 15.09
C LEU A 355 64.46 20.90 15.21
N LEU A 356 63.44 21.67 14.82
CA LEU A 356 63.45 23.13 14.99
C LEU A 356 63.48 23.55 16.47
N PHE A 357 62.72 22.89 17.34
CA PHE A 357 62.77 23.14 18.79
C PHE A 357 64.14 22.82 19.39
N VAL A 358 64.78 21.72 18.96
CA VAL A 358 66.14 21.36 19.38
C VAL A 358 67.15 22.40 18.87
N ALA A 359 67.04 22.84 17.62
CA ALA A 359 67.91 23.88 17.07
C ALA A 359 67.76 25.22 17.81
N ALA A 360 66.53 25.64 18.10
CA ALA A 360 66.23 26.88 18.82
C ALA A 360 66.73 26.87 20.27
N THR A 361 66.59 25.74 20.98
CA THR A 361 67.12 25.57 22.34
C THR A 361 68.65 25.60 22.34
N LEU A 362 69.31 24.89 21.41
CA LEU A 362 70.76 24.94 21.24
C LEU A 362 71.28 26.35 20.91
N GLN A 363 70.56 27.08 20.05
CA GLN A 363 70.90 28.46 19.68
C GLN A 363 70.78 29.40 20.88
N THR A 364 69.73 29.25 21.69
CA THR A 364 69.54 30.02 22.94
C THR A 364 70.65 29.73 23.95
N ILE A 365 71.01 28.46 24.17
CA ILE A 365 72.11 28.08 25.07
C ILE A 365 73.46 28.66 24.58
N ARG A 366 73.75 28.57 23.27
CA ARG A 366 74.95 29.20 22.67
C ARG A 366 74.97 30.71 22.86
N ARG A 367 73.83 31.38 22.69
CA ARG A 367 73.70 32.84 22.87
C ARG A 367 73.97 33.24 24.33
N VAL A 368 73.40 32.53 25.29
CA VAL A 368 73.62 32.79 26.72
C VAL A 368 75.08 32.53 27.13
N ARG A 369 75.72 31.48 26.60
CA ARG A 369 77.15 31.21 26.86
C ARG A 369 78.08 32.28 26.27
N ARG A 370 77.75 32.85 25.11
CA ARG A 370 78.53 33.95 24.50
C ARG A 370 78.34 35.29 25.20
N ALA A 371 77.24 35.50 25.92
CA ALA A 371 77.00 36.72 26.70
C ALA A 371 77.61 36.67 28.12
N ARG A 372 78.12 35.52 28.55
CA ARG A 372 78.81 35.30 29.85
C ARG A 372 80.34 35.21 29.72
N LYS A 373 80.87 35.31 28.50
CA LYS A 373 82.28 35.62 28.23
C LYS A 373 82.35 37.10 27.89
#